data_AF-A0A418MMM9-F1
#
_entry.id   AF-A0A418MMM9-F1
#
_cell.length_a   1.000
_cell.length_b   1.000
_cell.length_c   1.000
_cell.angle_alpha   90.00
_cell.angle_beta   90.00
_cell.angle_gamma   90.00
#
_symmetry.space_group_name_H-M   'P 1'
#
loop_
_entity.id
_entity.type
_entity.pdbx_description
1 polymer ?
#
loop_
_entity_poly.entity_id
_entity_poly.type
_entity_poly.pdbx_seq_one_letter_code
_entity_poly.pdbx_strand_id
1 'polypeptide(L)'
;MDATGSLGSSPASLQTSEFVERLYRSTNSYADRLTAEELAWIDVDLGLNDHVLGLARAHHQIIITGNPGDGKTHLIERLRPALEAAGAVVLTDANELSDDSILSRWRDCDRDRRAMVLAINEWPLFVLRRHPLAVDFEPLKAALRQVQQAVSYGREPVKDVEGPVRVLDLSLRNVLAAPITLEVIARLTDDRFYASLSPTDPAVVNREALRHPQVRERIALMLAEVARRGHHATMRQLVGFVAFLIAGGATAAVRLASQGSHRYHYAQLAFEGGVGPLFDAVREVFDPAAVTHPRRDTELWQGTTKAEEWIDGLRPSAIQPMPADDRDNEYRALKRRFFFEHCDGRSLLDLLPSDERSFDRLVTEGNGAGGGVVRQLLLAINRFYEPDCPDSDRERLVLWQSHRFDVRAPSTFLSLHEVHHGRFEVDPPKLAPWVDEWLPDEQRLVRTFALTATDEHGVAVASLLVDRALYLTLTEARWGLGRTSWSRSATRRITRFVDSVHNSVGPSKTEVVDVRIRNVEKNIEARFEIQRHPARYRL
;
A
#
# COMPACT_ATOMS: atom_id res chain seq x y z
N MET A 1 -23.49 61.41 -2.86
CA MET A 1 -22.79 61.29 -4.16
C MET A 1 -21.50 60.58 -3.84
N ASP A 2 -21.58 59.26 -3.81
CA ASP A 2 -20.65 58.43 -3.06
C ASP A 2 -19.72 57.73 -4.04
N ALA A 3 -18.42 57.96 -3.88
CA ALA A 3 -17.40 57.39 -4.74
C ALA A 3 -17.10 55.96 -4.29
N THR A 4 -17.67 54.97 -4.98
CA THR A 4 -17.41 53.55 -4.73
C THR A 4 -15.98 53.19 -5.10
N GLY A 5 -15.11 53.05 -4.09
CA GLY A 5 -13.73 52.60 -4.26
C GLY A 5 -13.66 51.12 -4.64
N SER A 6 -13.51 50.82 -5.93
CA SER A 6 -13.25 49.46 -6.40
C SER A 6 -11.80 49.07 -6.12
N LEU A 7 -11.58 48.27 -5.06
CA LEU A 7 -10.29 47.65 -4.79
C LEU A 7 -10.11 46.44 -5.72
N GLY A 8 -9.44 46.67 -6.85
CA GLY A 8 -9.11 45.61 -7.80
C GLY A 8 -8.14 44.60 -7.19
N SER A 9 -8.56 43.33 -7.12
CA SER A 9 -7.67 42.21 -6.77
C SER A 9 -6.58 42.06 -7.83
N SER A 10 -5.32 42.01 -7.40
CA SER A 10 -4.19 41.87 -8.32
C SER A 10 -4.23 40.49 -9.00
N PRO A 11 -4.00 40.38 -10.32
CA PRO A 11 -4.21 39.14 -11.07
C PRO A 11 -3.38 37.95 -10.55
N ALA A 12 -2.25 38.18 -9.91
CA ALA A 12 -1.46 37.13 -9.23
C ALA A 12 -2.25 36.43 -8.11
N SER A 13 -3.03 37.18 -7.31
CA SER A 13 -3.78 36.63 -6.16
C SER A 13 -4.94 35.72 -6.56
N LEU A 14 -5.48 35.87 -7.77
CA LEU A 14 -6.50 34.99 -8.33
C LEU A 14 -5.88 33.64 -8.75
N GLN A 15 -4.69 33.67 -9.37
CA GLN A 15 -3.96 32.47 -9.75
C GLN A 15 -3.55 31.62 -8.53
N THR A 16 -3.21 32.24 -7.40
CA THR A 16 -2.88 31.51 -6.16
C THR A 16 -4.08 30.74 -5.59
N SER A 17 -5.30 31.28 -5.66
CA SER A 17 -6.51 30.55 -5.22
C SER A 17 -6.91 29.40 -6.15
N GLU A 18 -6.73 29.54 -7.47
CA GLU A 18 -7.00 28.47 -8.42
C GLU A 18 -6.00 27.30 -8.32
N PHE A 19 -4.84 27.51 -7.69
CA PHE A 19 -3.78 26.50 -7.57
C PHE A 19 -4.28 25.21 -6.93
N VAL A 20 -4.86 25.29 -5.72
CA VAL A 20 -5.34 24.10 -4.99
C VAL A 20 -6.51 23.44 -5.73
N GLU A 21 -7.41 24.22 -6.34
CA GLU A 21 -8.50 23.68 -7.16
C GLU A 21 -7.97 22.83 -8.33
N ARG A 22 -6.85 23.25 -8.95
CA ARG A 22 -6.21 22.59 -10.10
C ARG A 22 -5.34 21.39 -9.74
N LEU A 23 -4.94 21.19 -8.47
CA LEU A 23 -4.19 19.99 -8.07
C LEU A 23 -5.03 18.70 -8.22
N TYR A 24 -6.36 18.81 -8.22
CA TYR A 24 -7.27 17.69 -8.49
C TYR A 24 -7.57 17.53 -10.00
N ARG A 25 -7.28 16.34 -10.54
CA ARG A 25 -7.52 15.88 -11.93
C ARG A 25 -6.95 16.72 -13.09
N SER A 26 -6.45 17.94 -12.88
CA SER A 26 -6.04 18.81 -14.00
C SER A 26 -4.71 18.40 -14.64
N THR A 27 -4.46 18.95 -15.83
CA THR A 27 -3.22 18.83 -16.59
C THR A 27 -1.98 19.44 -15.93
N ASN A 28 -2.11 20.12 -14.78
CA ASN A 28 -1.01 20.60 -13.93
C ASN A 28 -0.57 19.58 -12.85
N SER A 29 -1.17 18.39 -12.77
CA SER A 29 -0.76 17.31 -11.84
C SER A 29 0.60 16.64 -12.19
N TYR A 30 1.45 17.32 -12.94
CA TYR A 30 2.76 16.88 -13.43
C TYR A 30 3.79 17.90 -12.95
N ALA A 31 4.83 17.44 -12.23
CA ALA A 31 5.86 18.33 -11.68
C ALA A 31 6.54 19.17 -12.77
N ASP A 32 6.76 18.53 -13.92
CA ASP A 32 7.24 19.01 -15.21
C ASP A 32 6.44 20.18 -15.82
N ARG A 33 5.33 20.60 -15.18
CA ARG A 33 4.47 21.74 -15.59
C ARG A 33 4.22 22.76 -14.48
N LEU A 34 4.80 22.55 -13.30
CA LEU A 34 4.78 23.51 -12.20
C LEU A 34 6.06 24.33 -12.22
N THR A 35 5.97 25.61 -11.90
CA THR A 35 7.15 26.46 -11.67
C THR A 35 7.93 25.99 -10.45
N ALA A 36 9.21 26.34 -10.35
CA ALA A 36 10.05 26.02 -9.19
C ALA A 36 9.47 26.58 -7.87
N GLU A 37 8.66 27.63 -7.93
CA GLU A 37 7.94 28.19 -6.79
C GLU A 37 6.70 27.36 -6.42
N GLU A 38 5.84 27.02 -7.39
CA GLU A 38 4.70 26.11 -7.20
C GLU A 38 5.13 24.72 -6.68
N LEU A 39 6.25 24.19 -7.19
CA LEU A 39 6.85 22.95 -6.69
C LEU A 39 7.23 23.08 -5.21
N ALA A 40 7.87 24.20 -4.81
CA ALA A 40 8.25 24.47 -3.43
C ALA A 40 7.04 24.64 -2.48
N TRP A 41 5.87 25.03 -3.01
CA TRP A 41 4.64 25.13 -2.21
C TRP A 41 4.08 23.76 -1.79
N ILE A 42 4.10 22.77 -2.70
CA ILE A 42 3.63 21.39 -2.43
C ILE A 42 4.73 20.44 -1.95
N ASP A 43 5.95 20.95 -1.78
CA ASP A 43 7.15 20.19 -1.41
C ASP A 43 7.06 19.65 0.02
N VAL A 44 7.03 18.32 0.16
CA VAL A 44 7.04 17.62 1.45
C VAL A 44 8.39 16.95 1.58
N ASP A 45 9.19 17.30 2.59
CA ASP A 45 10.44 16.59 2.83
C ASP A 45 10.14 15.21 3.42
N LEU A 46 10.50 14.17 2.67
CA LEU A 46 10.30 12.77 3.03
C LEU A 46 11.52 12.18 3.77
N GLY A 47 12.50 13.00 4.14
CA GLY A 47 13.78 12.59 4.72
C GLY A 47 14.85 12.26 3.66
N LEU A 48 14.60 12.56 2.38
CA LEU A 48 15.49 12.17 1.28
C LEU A 48 16.53 13.22 0.90
N ASN A 49 16.23 14.51 1.13
CA ASN A 49 16.96 15.61 0.49
C ASN A 49 18.45 15.59 0.86
N ASP A 50 18.78 15.51 2.16
CA ASP A 50 20.17 15.45 2.62
C ASP A 50 20.86 14.12 2.31
N HIS A 51 20.13 13.00 2.30
CA HIS A 51 20.71 11.69 1.92
C HIS A 51 21.16 11.69 0.45
N VAL A 52 20.29 12.13 -0.48
CA VAL A 52 20.59 12.21 -1.92
C VAL A 52 21.73 13.19 -2.19
N LEU A 53 21.75 14.35 -1.53
CA LEU A 53 22.84 15.32 -1.66
C LEU A 53 24.15 14.81 -1.03
N GLY A 54 24.09 14.06 0.07
CA GLY A 54 25.25 13.41 0.69
C GLY A 54 25.91 12.40 -0.25
N LEU A 55 25.12 11.50 -0.83
CA LEU A 55 25.58 10.53 -1.84
C LEU A 55 26.22 11.22 -3.06
N ALA A 56 25.59 12.29 -3.57
CA ALA A 56 26.10 13.02 -4.73
C ALA A 56 27.46 13.71 -4.44
N ARG A 57 27.60 14.34 -3.27
CA ARG A 57 28.87 14.92 -2.79
C ARG A 57 29.95 13.85 -2.59
N ALA A 58 29.55 12.62 -2.24
CA ALA A 58 30.43 11.45 -2.15
C ALA A 58 30.64 10.72 -3.49
N HIS A 59 30.31 11.36 -4.63
CA HIS A 59 30.51 10.85 -5.99
C HIS A 59 29.81 9.51 -6.33
N HIS A 60 28.70 9.20 -5.66
CA HIS A 60 27.91 8.00 -5.93
C HIS A 60 27.07 8.12 -7.22
N GLN A 61 26.72 6.95 -7.77
CA GLN A 61 25.80 6.78 -8.89
C GLN A 61 24.43 6.41 -8.30
N ILE A 62 23.55 7.40 -8.20
CA ILE A 62 22.25 7.31 -7.52
C ILE A 62 21.18 6.93 -8.53
N ILE A 63 20.51 5.79 -8.30
CA ILE A 63 19.41 5.31 -9.13
C ILE A 63 18.11 5.45 -8.33
N ILE A 64 17.23 6.35 -8.76
CA ILE A 64 15.95 6.60 -8.08
C ILE A 64 14.85 5.92 -8.88
N THR A 65 14.18 4.94 -8.25
CA THR A 65 13.18 4.06 -8.88
C THR A 65 11.88 3.97 -8.08
N GLY A 66 10.94 3.14 -8.54
CA GLY A 66 9.56 3.08 -8.07
C GLY A 66 8.55 3.35 -9.19
N ASN A 67 7.28 3.56 -8.83
CA ASN A 67 6.13 3.64 -9.73
C ASN A 67 5.91 5.03 -10.38
N PRO A 68 5.05 5.12 -11.42
CA PRO A 68 4.65 6.40 -12.02
C PRO A 68 3.77 7.24 -11.08
N GLY A 69 4.36 8.25 -10.44
CA GLY A 69 3.68 9.17 -9.52
C GLY A 69 4.35 9.34 -8.16
N ASP A 70 5.33 8.48 -7.83
CA ASP A 70 6.01 8.42 -6.52
C ASP A 70 6.89 9.63 -6.19
N GLY A 71 6.90 10.66 -7.04
CA GLY A 71 7.67 11.89 -6.83
C GLY A 71 9.12 11.86 -7.33
N LYS A 72 9.56 10.81 -8.06
CA LYS A 72 10.94 10.71 -8.61
C LYS A 72 11.42 11.99 -9.31
N THR A 73 10.64 12.48 -10.29
CA THR A 73 10.98 13.68 -11.07
C THR A 73 10.91 14.93 -10.21
N HIS A 74 9.89 15.07 -9.35
CA HIS A 74 9.77 16.18 -8.39
C HIS A 74 11.02 16.29 -7.51
N LEU A 75 11.43 15.20 -6.86
CA LEU A 75 12.61 15.13 -6.00
C LEU A 75 13.88 15.59 -6.72
N ILE A 76 14.11 15.12 -7.94
CA ILE A 76 15.36 15.40 -8.65
C ILE A 76 15.35 16.80 -9.28
N GLU A 77 14.25 17.27 -9.86
CA GLU A 77 14.16 18.66 -10.35
C GLU A 77 14.27 19.67 -9.19
N ARG A 78 13.69 19.35 -8.03
CA ARG A 78 13.83 20.13 -6.80
C ARG A 78 15.28 20.22 -6.29
N LEU A 79 16.01 19.11 -6.36
CA LEU A 79 17.42 19.04 -5.94
C LEU A 79 18.41 19.43 -7.04
N ARG A 80 17.98 19.58 -8.31
CA ARG A 80 18.84 19.80 -9.48
C ARG A 80 19.93 20.85 -9.26
N PRO A 81 19.64 22.09 -8.78
CA PRO A 81 20.67 23.11 -8.64
C PRO A 81 21.78 22.71 -7.66
N ALA A 82 21.43 21.97 -6.60
CA ALA A 82 22.39 21.47 -5.61
C ALA A 82 23.15 20.22 -6.08
N LEU A 83 22.51 19.37 -6.90
CA LEU A 83 23.14 18.21 -7.55
C LEU A 83 24.15 18.64 -8.60
N GLU A 84 23.78 19.58 -9.47
CA GLU A 84 24.66 20.12 -10.52
C GLU A 84 25.81 20.94 -9.91
N ALA A 85 25.56 21.68 -8.82
CA ALA A 85 26.61 22.33 -8.03
C ALA A 85 27.55 21.34 -7.30
N ALA A 86 27.06 20.15 -6.93
CA ALA A 86 27.90 19.03 -6.48
C ALA A 86 28.60 18.28 -7.65
N GLY A 87 28.45 18.77 -8.89
CA GLY A 87 29.06 18.23 -10.10
C GLY A 87 28.34 17.03 -10.70
N ALA A 88 27.18 16.61 -10.19
CA ALA A 88 26.48 15.42 -10.65
C ALA A 88 25.91 15.57 -12.08
N VAL A 89 25.85 14.44 -12.81
CA VAL A 89 25.11 14.34 -14.08
C VAL A 89 23.68 13.89 -13.78
N VAL A 90 22.70 14.75 -14.09
CA VAL A 90 21.29 14.55 -13.73
C VAL A 90 20.49 14.09 -14.96
N LEU A 91 19.81 12.95 -14.85
CA LEU A 91 19.00 12.31 -15.89
C LEU A 91 17.57 12.09 -15.35
N THR A 92 16.67 13.04 -15.59
CA THR A 92 15.33 13.09 -14.94
C THR A 92 14.19 12.37 -15.63
N ASP A 93 14.32 12.01 -16.91
CA ASP A 93 13.39 11.08 -17.55
C ASP A 93 14.10 10.04 -18.43
N ALA A 94 14.19 8.81 -17.93
CA ALA A 94 14.67 7.65 -18.68
C ALA A 94 13.70 7.14 -19.76
N ASN A 95 12.47 7.68 -19.85
CA ASN A 95 11.51 7.34 -20.91
C ASN A 95 11.68 8.26 -22.15
N GLU A 96 12.27 9.45 -21.99
CA GLU A 96 12.62 10.36 -23.10
C GLU A 96 14.03 10.12 -23.67
N LEU A 97 14.88 9.41 -22.93
CA LEU A 97 16.22 8.99 -23.36
C LEU A 97 16.19 7.57 -23.94
N SER A 98 17.04 7.29 -24.93
CA SER A 98 17.26 5.91 -25.40
C SER A 98 18.14 5.10 -24.43
N ASP A 99 17.97 3.78 -24.40
CA ASP A 99 18.84 2.83 -23.68
C ASP A 99 20.33 3.10 -23.96
N ASP A 100 20.69 3.34 -25.23
CA ASP A 100 22.03 3.79 -25.66
C ASP A 100 22.51 5.03 -24.91
N SER A 101 21.66 6.06 -24.82
CA SER A 101 22.00 7.35 -24.21
C SER A 101 22.18 7.22 -22.70
N ILE A 102 21.33 6.42 -22.05
CA ILE A 102 21.41 6.17 -20.60
C ILE A 102 22.68 5.39 -20.27
N LEU A 103 22.92 4.27 -20.98
CA LEU A 103 24.07 3.40 -20.70
C LEU A 103 25.40 4.05 -21.08
N SER A 104 25.45 4.86 -22.14
CA SER A 104 26.66 5.62 -22.49
C SER A 104 27.00 6.65 -21.42
N ARG A 105 26.04 7.51 -21.03
CA ARG A 105 26.26 8.52 -19.99
C ARG A 105 26.61 7.92 -18.64
N TRP A 106 26.01 6.77 -18.29
CA TRP A 106 26.34 6.05 -17.04
C TRP A 106 27.76 5.47 -17.11
N ARG A 107 28.18 4.86 -18.22
CA ARG A 107 29.56 4.41 -18.44
C ARG A 107 30.58 5.55 -18.41
N ASP A 108 30.23 6.72 -18.95
CA ASP A 108 31.08 7.92 -18.86
C ASP A 108 31.25 8.36 -17.39
N CYS A 109 30.16 8.46 -16.62
CA CYS A 109 30.22 8.82 -15.20
C CYS A 109 31.01 7.80 -14.37
N ASP A 110 30.90 6.51 -14.68
CA ASP A 110 31.62 5.43 -14.00
C ASP A 110 33.14 5.50 -14.27
N ARG A 111 33.53 5.64 -15.54
CA ARG A 111 34.94 5.85 -15.95
C ARG A 111 35.54 7.08 -15.29
N ASP A 112 34.80 8.20 -15.32
CA ASP A 112 35.29 9.51 -14.88
C ASP A 112 35.09 9.74 -13.37
N ARG A 113 34.59 8.72 -12.63
CA ARG A 113 34.27 8.74 -11.19
C ARG A 113 33.40 9.93 -10.77
N ARG A 114 32.43 10.25 -11.62
CA ARG A 114 31.54 11.40 -11.48
C ARG A 114 30.21 10.96 -10.86
N ALA A 115 29.67 11.80 -9.97
CA ALA A 115 28.33 11.61 -9.45
C ALA A 115 27.29 11.56 -10.58
N MET A 116 26.30 10.69 -10.47
CA MET A 116 25.18 10.59 -11.41
C MET A 116 23.88 10.44 -10.63
N VAL A 117 22.78 11.03 -11.13
CA VAL A 117 21.42 10.78 -10.63
C VAL A 117 20.53 10.39 -11.79
N LEU A 118 19.95 9.19 -11.75
CA LEU A 118 19.07 8.64 -12.78
C LEU A 118 17.67 8.35 -12.22
N ALA A 119 16.66 9.04 -12.73
CA ALA A 119 15.26 8.71 -12.53
C ALA A 119 14.85 7.63 -13.54
N ILE A 120 14.47 6.44 -13.08
CA ILE A 120 14.07 5.35 -13.96
C ILE A 120 13.01 4.47 -13.31
N ASN A 121 11.95 4.12 -14.05
CA ASN A 121 10.95 3.17 -13.57
C ASN A 121 11.57 1.76 -13.47
N GLU A 122 11.11 0.94 -12.52
CA GLU A 122 11.71 -0.37 -12.20
C GLU A 122 11.87 -1.28 -13.44
N TRP A 123 10.80 -1.41 -14.25
CA TRP A 123 10.83 -2.29 -15.42
C TRP A 123 11.81 -1.83 -16.52
N PRO A 124 11.85 -0.56 -16.96
CA PRO A 124 12.92 -0.03 -17.81
C PRO A 124 14.34 -0.31 -17.30
N LEU A 125 14.61 -0.18 -15.99
CA LEU A 125 15.91 -0.54 -15.41
C LEU A 125 16.24 -2.04 -15.61
N PHE A 126 15.23 -2.92 -15.47
CA PHE A 126 15.34 -4.35 -15.82
C PHE A 126 15.36 -4.66 -17.33
N VAL A 127 15.03 -3.71 -18.21
CA VAL A 127 15.18 -3.84 -19.67
C VAL A 127 16.62 -3.56 -20.08
N LEU A 128 17.26 -2.53 -19.51
CA LEU A 128 18.65 -2.13 -19.84
C LEU A 128 19.64 -3.30 -19.85
N ARG A 129 19.50 -4.29 -18.96
CA ARG A 129 20.38 -5.48 -18.91
C ARG A 129 20.37 -6.38 -20.16
N ARG A 130 19.40 -6.18 -21.06
CA ARG A 130 19.31 -6.86 -22.37
C ARG A 130 20.09 -6.14 -23.47
N HIS A 131 20.51 -4.91 -23.21
CA HIS A 131 21.16 -4.06 -24.19
C HIS A 131 22.64 -4.45 -24.39
N PRO A 132 23.21 -4.39 -25.61
CA PRO A 132 24.63 -4.70 -25.83
C PRO A 132 25.59 -3.89 -24.96
N LEU A 133 25.29 -2.60 -24.72
CA LEU A 133 26.11 -1.75 -23.83
C LEU A 133 25.99 -2.11 -22.34
N ALA A 134 25.06 -2.99 -21.94
CA ALA A 134 24.95 -3.49 -20.57
C ALA A 134 25.77 -4.77 -20.32
N VAL A 135 26.34 -5.38 -21.36
CA VAL A 135 27.24 -6.54 -21.21
C VAL A 135 28.43 -6.14 -20.33
N ASP A 136 28.60 -6.91 -19.26
CA ASP A 136 29.56 -6.72 -18.17
C ASP A 136 29.66 -5.30 -17.57
N PHE A 137 28.54 -4.57 -17.59
CA PHE A 137 28.42 -3.30 -16.88
C PHE A 137 28.03 -3.53 -15.41
N GLU A 138 29.04 -3.64 -14.54
CA GLU A 138 28.83 -3.94 -13.11
C GLU A 138 27.98 -2.92 -12.35
N PRO A 139 28.03 -1.59 -12.61
CA PRO A 139 27.11 -0.65 -11.98
C PRO A 139 25.62 -0.98 -12.18
N LEU A 140 25.22 -1.43 -13.38
CA LEU A 140 23.85 -1.88 -13.61
C LEU A 140 23.55 -3.21 -12.90
N LYS A 141 24.50 -4.15 -12.88
CA LYS A 141 24.36 -5.41 -12.11
C LYS A 141 24.19 -5.11 -10.61
N ALA A 142 24.94 -4.14 -10.05
CA ALA A 142 24.83 -3.68 -8.67
C ALA A 142 23.49 -2.97 -8.37
N ALA A 143 23.00 -2.11 -9.28
CA ALA A 143 21.68 -1.49 -9.15
C ALA A 143 20.56 -2.54 -9.12
N LEU A 144 20.62 -3.52 -10.03
CA LEU A 144 19.64 -4.60 -10.09
C LEU A 144 19.72 -5.53 -8.88
N ARG A 145 20.92 -5.82 -8.36
CA ARG A 145 21.10 -6.51 -7.06
C ARG A 145 20.38 -5.75 -5.94
N GLN A 146 20.62 -4.44 -5.82
CA GLN A 146 20.01 -3.61 -4.77
C GLN A 146 18.48 -3.56 -4.84
N VAL A 147 17.87 -3.45 -6.04
CA VAL A 147 16.40 -3.56 -6.20
C VAL A 147 15.92 -4.95 -5.74
N GLN A 148 16.54 -6.02 -6.23
CA GLN A 148 16.10 -7.40 -5.96
C GLN A 148 16.32 -7.86 -4.51
N GLN A 149 17.18 -7.18 -3.75
CA GLN A 149 17.58 -7.55 -2.39
C GLN A 149 17.16 -6.52 -1.33
N ALA A 150 16.46 -5.45 -1.71
CA ALA A 150 15.97 -4.40 -0.82
C ALA A 150 15.04 -4.91 0.30
N VAL A 151 14.32 -6.01 0.05
CA VAL A 151 13.46 -6.69 1.03
C VAL A 151 13.79 -8.19 1.03
N SER A 152 13.94 -8.77 2.21
CA SER A 152 14.35 -10.16 2.43
C SER A 152 13.47 -10.88 3.46
N TYR A 153 13.39 -12.20 3.37
CA TYR A 153 12.58 -13.07 4.24
C TYR A 153 13.36 -14.37 4.51
N GLY A 154 13.29 -14.92 5.73
CA GLY A 154 13.92 -16.22 6.07
C GLY A 154 15.43 -16.27 5.98
N ARG A 155 16.07 -15.09 5.86
CA ARG A 155 17.50 -14.91 5.58
C ARG A 155 17.99 -13.66 6.31
N GLU A 156 19.30 -13.52 6.43
CA GLU A 156 19.90 -12.23 6.79
C GLU A 156 19.94 -11.33 5.53
N PRO A 157 19.63 -10.03 5.66
CA PRO A 157 19.80 -9.09 4.56
C PRO A 157 21.28 -8.97 4.19
N VAL A 158 21.55 -8.67 2.92
CA VAL A 158 22.91 -8.36 2.45
C VAL A 158 23.37 -7.09 3.14
N LYS A 159 24.52 -7.14 3.84
CA LYS A 159 24.92 -6.06 4.75
C LYS A 159 25.75 -4.97 4.06
N ASP A 160 26.54 -5.35 3.06
CA ASP A 160 27.48 -4.45 2.37
C ASP A 160 27.02 -4.15 0.93
N VAL A 161 26.99 -2.86 0.57
CA VAL A 161 26.83 -2.42 -0.83
C VAL A 161 28.20 -2.12 -1.42
N GLU A 162 28.69 -3.07 -2.22
CA GLU A 162 29.93 -2.92 -2.98
C GLU A 162 29.79 -1.82 -4.06
N GLY A 163 30.82 -0.98 -4.18
CA GLY A 163 30.95 0.00 -5.27
C GLY A 163 30.13 1.29 -5.10
N PRO A 164 30.17 2.18 -6.11
CA PRO A 164 29.64 3.54 -6.04
C PRO A 164 28.12 3.65 -6.26
N VAL A 165 27.41 2.55 -6.52
CA VAL A 165 25.99 2.58 -6.87
C VAL A 165 25.12 2.57 -5.62
N ARG A 166 24.08 3.40 -5.57
CA ARG A 166 23.04 3.38 -4.53
C ARG A 166 21.65 3.48 -5.15
N VAL A 167 20.71 2.66 -4.67
CA VAL A 167 19.34 2.62 -5.17
C VAL A 167 18.34 3.11 -4.13
N LEU A 168 17.52 4.07 -4.52
CA LEU A 168 16.36 4.56 -3.76
C LEU A 168 15.09 4.11 -4.48
N ASP A 169 14.48 3.01 -4.05
CA ASP A 169 13.19 2.54 -4.58
C ASP A 169 12.04 3.15 -3.79
N LEU A 170 11.45 4.22 -4.34
CA LEU A 170 10.36 4.95 -3.71
C LEU A 170 9.07 4.12 -3.56
N SER A 171 8.94 2.97 -4.25
CA SER A 171 7.78 2.10 -4.10
C SER A 171 7.70 1.43 -2.71
N LEU A 172 8.82 1.37 -1.98
CA LEU A 172 8.92 0.87 -0.60
C LEU A 172 8.37 1.86 0.45
N ARG A 173 8.05 3.10 0.05
CA ARG A 173 7.53 4.15 0.93
C ARG A 173 6.01 4.14 1.02
N ASN A 174 5.50 4.22 2.25
CA ASN A 174 4.09 4.43 2.56
C ASN A 174 3.77 5.93 2.49
N VAL A 175 3.36 6.43 1.33
CA VAL A 175 2.91 7.82 1.15
C VAL A 175 1.76 8.20 2.10
N LEU A 176 0.91 7.26 2.48
CA LEU A 176 -0.22 7.48 3.40
C LEU A 176 0.18 7.37 4.88
N ALA A 177 1.46 7.36 5.21
CA ALA A 177 1.93 7.47 6.59
C ALA A 177 1.43 8.78 7.22
N ALA A 178 1.21 8.77 8.54
CA ALA A 178 0.67 9.91 9.26
C ALA A 178 1.53 11.19 9.12
N PRO A 179 2.87 11.18 9.25
CA PRO A 179 3.68 12.39 9.09
C PRO A 179 3.52 13.05 7.72
N ILE A 180 3.54 12.24 6.65
CA ILE A 180 3.39 12.71 5.27
C ILE A 180 1.99 13.29 5.04
N THR A 181 0.96 12.60 5.52
CA THR A 181 -0.44 13.06 5.43
C THR A 181 -0.64 14.39 6.16
N LEU A 182 -0.09 14.53 7.37
CA LEU A 182 -0.20 15.74 8.17
C LEU A 182 0.53 16.92 7.52
N GLU A 183 1.72 16.71 6.95
CA GLU A 183 2.47 17.77 6.25
C GLU A 183 1.80 18.17 4.91
N VAL A 184 1.24 17.23 4.13
CA VAL A 184 0.43 17.56 2.94
C VAL A 184 -0.78 18.43 3.31
N ILE A 185 -1.47 18.09 4.41
CA ILE A 185 -2.59 18.91 4.92
C ILE A 185 -2.08 20.30 5.36
N ALA A 186 -0.97 20.38 6.10
CA ALA A 186 -0.40 21.65 6.53
C ALA A 186 -0.01 22.55 5.35
N ARG A 187 0.65 21.99 4.32
CA ARG A 187 1.02 22.74 3.10
C ARG A 187 -0.19 23.22 2.33
N LEU A 188 -1.15 22.34 2.04
CA LEU A 188 -2.33 22.71 1.26
C LEU A 188 -3.32 23.59 2.03
N THR A 189 -3.20 23.71 3.36
CA THR A 189 -4.01 24.64 4.18
C THR A 189 -3.28 25.93 4.54
N ASP A 190 -2.14 26.26 3.92
CA ASP A 190 -1.44 27.55 4.09
C ASP A 190 -2.32 28.75 3.65
N ASP A 191 -2.29 29.85 4.41
CA ASP A 191 -3.14 31.04 4.19
C ASP A 191 -3.01 31.66 2.78
N ARG A 192 -1.87 31.45 2.09
CA ARG A 192 -1.57 32.06 0.78
C ARG A 192 -2.59 31.73 -0.32
N PHE A 193 -3.22 30.55 -0.27
CA PHE A 193 -4.18 30.11 -1.30
C PHE A 193 -5.62 30.61 -1.05
N TYR A 194 -5.91 31.16 0.13
CA TYR A 194 -7.29 31.44 0.57
C TYR A 194 -7.58 32.93 0.79
N ALA A 195 -6.55 33.78 0.80
CA ALA A 195 -6.66 35.22 1.08
C ALA A 195 -7.56 36.01 0.09
N SER A 196 -7.88 35.44 -1.08
CA SER A 196 -8.76 36.01 -2.10
C SER A 196 -10.22 35.48 -2.05
N LEU A 197 -10.51 34.49 -1.20
CA LEU A 197 -11.82 33.84 -1.12
C LEU A 197 -12.73 34.47 -0.04
N SER A 198 -14.04 34.27 -0.18
CA SER A 198 -15.00 34.64 0.85
C SER A 198 -14.79 33.78 2.11
N PRO A 199 -14.88 34.33 3.33
CA PRO A 199 -14.95 33.54 4.57
C PRO A 199 -16.11 32.54 4.61
N THR A 200 -17.13 32.73 3.76
CA THR A 200 -18.28 31.83 3.60
C THR A 200 -18.14 30.82 2.44
N ASP A 201 -17.00 30.78 1.76
CA ASP A 201 -16.70 29.72 0.78
C ASP A 201 -16.49 28.39 1.52
N PRO A 202 -17.20 27.29 1.15
CA PRO A 202 -16.94 25.95 1.66
C PRO A 202 -15.46 25.53 1.69
N ALA A 203 -14.63 25.99 0.75
CA ALA A 203 -13.19 25.70 0.78
C ALA A 203 -12.47 26.32 1.98
N VAL A 204 -12.86 27.51 2.43
CA VAL A 204 -12.30 28.16 3.63
C VAL A 204 -12.78 27.44 4.90
N VAL A 205 -14.05 27.03 4.94
CA VAL A 205 -14.61 26.23 6.05
C VAL A 205 -13.92 24.86 6.15
N ASN A 206 -13.79 24.14 5.03
CA ASN A 206 -13.07 22.88 4.95
C ASN A 206 -11.62 23.03 5.38
N ARG A 207 -10.95 24.11 4.95
CA ARG A 207 -9.56 24.41 5.30
C ARG A 207 -9.38 24.55 6.82
N GLU A 208 -10.20 25.35 7.51
CA GLU A 208 -10.08 25.48 8.97
C GLU A 208 -10.43 24.17 9.70
N ALA A 209 -11.43 23.42 9.23
CA ALA A 209 -11.71 22.09 9.76
C ALA A 209 -10.51 21.13 9.58
N LEU A 210 -9.84 21.16 8.43
CA LEU A 210 -8.64 20.36 8.14
C LEU A 210 -7.41 20.78 8.96
N ARG A 211 -7.33 22.04 9.41
CA ARG A 211 -6.29 22.49 10.36
C ARG A 211 -6.53 21.97 11.78
N HIS A 212 -7.77 21.63 12.15
CA HIS A 212 -8.12 21.17 13.49
C HIS A 212 -7.45 19.81 13.83
N PRO A 213 -6.75 19.67 14.97
CA PRO A 213 -5.94 18.49 15.28
C PRO A 213 -6.67 17.15 15.13
N GLN A 214 -7.88 17.04 15.69
CA GLN A 214 -8.68 15.82 15.60
C GLN A 214 -9.01 15.42 14.16
N VAL A 215 -9.28 16.39 13.27
CA VAL A 215 -9.73 16.11 11.89
C VAL A 215 -8.57 15.60 11.05
N ARG A 216 -7.42 16.28 11.08
CA ARG A 216 -6.21 15.83 10.37
C ARG A 216 -5.73 14.47 10.88
N GLU A 217 -5.85 14.20 12.17
CA GLU A 217 -5.54 12.88 12.76
C GLU A 217 -6.52 11.79 12.30
N ARG A 218 -7.82 12.08 12.20
CA ARG A 218 -8.82 11.16 11.66
C ARG A 218 -8.60 10.85 10.17
N ILE A 219 -8.17 11.83 9.38
CA ILE A 219 -7.80 11.64 7.98
C ILE A 219 -6.52 10.79 7.87
N ALA A 220 -5.51 11.07 8.69
CA ALA A 220 -4.29 10.24 8.74
C ALA A 220 -4.59 8.80 9.17
N LEU A 221 -5.47 8.57 10.16
CA LEU A 221 -5.90 7.23 10.57
C LEU A 221 -6.66 6.49 9.45
N MET A 222 -7.57 7.18 8.75
CA MET A 222 -8.31 6.62 7.61
C MET A 222 -7.38 6.23 6.46
N LEU A 223 -6.43 7.10 6.09
CA LEU A 223 -5.47 6.81 5.02
C LEU A 223 -4.42 5.76 5.42
N ALA A 224 -4.08 5.67 6.71
CA ALA A 224 -3.26 4.58 7.23
C ALA A 224 -3.97 3.20 7.19
N GLU A 225 -5.29 3.15 7.39
CA GLU A 225 -6.09 1.93 7.13
C GLU A 225 -6.07 1.55 5.64
N VAL A 226 -6.19 2.53 4.74
CA VAL A 226 -6.09 2.31 3.29
C VAL A 226 -4.73 1.71 2.89
N ALA A 227 -3.63 2.18 3.50
CA ALA A 227 -2.30 1.60 3.31
C ALA A 227 -2.18 0.17 3.86
N ARG A 228 -2.67 -0.09 5.08
CA ARG A 228 -2.65 -1.42 5.71
C ARG A 228 -3.50 -2.44 4.94
N ARG A 229 -4.60 -2.00 4.30
CA ARG A 229 -5.35 -2.85 3.36
C ARG A 229 -4.61 -3.17 2.05
N GLY A 230 -3.45 -2.57 1.81
CA GLY A 230 -2.55 -2.88 0.70
C GLY A 230 -2.63 -1.91 -0.49
N HIS A 231 -3.37 -0.81 -0.38
CA HIS A 231 -3.43 0.19 -1.45
C HIS A 231 -2.10 0.94 -1.58
N HIS A 232 -1.51 1.00 -2.78
CA HIS A 232 -0.29 1.78 -3.04
C HIS A 232 -0.70 3.14 -3.61
N ALA A 233 -0.67 4.17 -2.77
CA ALA A 233 -0.90 5.55 -3.18
C ALA A 233 0.42 6.23 -3.53
N THR A 234 0.37 7.05 -4.58
CA THR A 234 1.43 7.95 -5.01
C THR A 234 1.29 9.33 -4.36
N MET A 235 2.37 10.12 -4.29
CA MET A 235 2.30 11.52 -3.78
C MET A 235 1.26 12.35 -4.55
N ARG A 236 1.17 12.16 -5.87
CA ARG A 236 0.13 12.77 -6.73
C ARG A 236 -1.29 12.46 -6.25
N GLN A 237 -1.57 11.22 -5.86
CA GLN A 237 -2.90 10.83 -5.38
C GLN A 237 -3.22 11.44 -4.02
N LEU A 238 -2.25 11.48 -3.09
CA LEU A 238 -2.45 12.10 -1.76
C LEU A 238 -2.69 13.61 -1.88
N VAL A 239 -1.85 14.32 -2.64
CA VAL A 239 -2.00 15.77 -2.89
C VAL A 239 -3.35 16.06 -3.58
N GLY A 240 -3.70 15.30 -4.62
CA GLY A 240 -4.98 15.44 -5.31
C GLY A 240 -6.20 15.08 -4.46
N PHE A 241 -6.06 14.16 -3.49
CA PHE A 241 -7.11 13.81 -2.54
C PHE A 241 -7.36 14.94 -1.54
N VAL A 242 -6.31 15.47 -0.89
CA VAL A 242 -6.44 16.57 0.07
C VAL A 242 -6.92 17.86 -0.61
N ALA A 243 -6.43 18.16 -1.82
CA ALA A 243 -6.95 19.26 -2.64
C ALA A 243 -8.45 19.12 -2.95
N PHE A 244 -8.94 17.90 -3.18
CA PHE A 244 -10.36 17.64 -3.36
C PHE A 244 -11.17 17.76 -2.07
N LEU A 245 -10.64 17.35 -0.90
CA LEU A 245 -11.31 17.57 0.38
C LEU A 245 -11.58 19.06 0.66
N ILE A 246 -10.70 19.93 0.16
CA ILE A 246 -10.82 21.38 0.27
C ILE A 246 -11.82 21.93 -0.75
N ALA A 247 -11.55 21.74 -2.05
CA ALA A 247 -12.23 22.46 -3.13
C ALA A 247 -13.36 21.68 -3.83
N GLY A 248 -13.50 20.38 -3.57
CA GLY A 248 -14.47 19.50 -4.25
C GLY A 248 -14.34 19.45 -5.78
N GLY A 249 -13.17 19.82 -6.33
CA GLY A 249 -12.94 19.90 -7.78
C GLY A 249 -13.82 20.89 -8.52
N ALA A 250 -14.35 21.91 -7.83
CA ALA A 250 -15.22 22.95 -8.39
C ALA A 250 -14.70 24.33 -7.98
N THR A 251 -15.02 25.37 -8.76
CA THR A 251 -14.57 26.74 -8.50
C THR A 251 -15.35 27.41 -7.36
N ALA A 252 -14.76 28.44 -6.76
CA ALA A 252 -15.39 29.26 -5.72
C ALA A 252 -16.85 29.66 -6.04
N ALA A 253 -17.13 30.11 -7.27
CA ALA A 253 -18.48 30.48 -7.71
C ALA A 253 -19.50 29.32 -7.60
N VAL A 254 -19.08 28.09 -7.92
CA VAL A 254 -19.93 26.89 -7.83
C VAL A 254 -20.12 26.46 -6.37
N ARG A 255 -19.07 26.55 -5.54
CA ARG A 255 -19.17 26.24 -4.10
C ARG A 255 -20.09 27.22 -3.37
N LEU A 256 -19.92 28.53 -3.61
CA LEU A 256 -20.76 29.59 -3.02
C LEU A 256 -22.24 29.44 -3.42
N ALA A 257 -22.53 29.04 -4.66
CA ALA A 257 -23.90 28.76 -5.13
C ALA A 257 -24.58 27.54 -4.45
N SER A 258 -23.86 26.81 -3.58
CA SER A 258 -24.35 25.63 -2.86
C SER A 258 -24.28 25.75 -1.32
N GLN A 259 -24.12 26.97 -0.80
CA GLN A 259 -24.18 27.25 0.64
C GLN A 259 -25.45 26.68 1.28
N GLY A 260 -25.30 26.14 2.48
CA GLY A 260 -26.36 25.42 3.20
C GLY A 260 -26.51 23.93 2.84
N SER A 261 -25.80 23.43 1.82
CA SER A 261 -25.75 22.00 1.49
C SER A 261 -24.45 21.34 1.98
N HIS A 262 -24.55 20.11 2.48
CA HIS A 262 -23.38 19.28 2.82
C HIS A 262 -22.54 18.82 1.62
N ARG A 263 -22.99 19.08 0.38
CA ARG A 263 -22.34 18.65 -0.89
C ARG A 263 -20.84 18.96 -0.99
N TYR A 264 -20.40 20.12 -0.51
CA TYR A 264 -18.99 20.53 -0.55
C TYR A 264 -18.31 20.49 0.82
N HIS A 265 -18.88 19.78 1.79
CA HIS A 265 -18.26 19.58 3.09
C HIS A 265 -17.20 18.48 3.00
N TYR A 266 -15.99 18.71 3.52
CA TYR A 266 -14.85 17.79 3.39
C TYR A 266 -15.18 16.34 3.82
N ALA A 267 -15.99 16.18 4.87
CA ALA A 267 -16.43 14.88 5.38
C ALA A 267 -17.29 14.08 4.38
N GLN A 268 -17.93 14.74 3.38
CA GLN A 268 -18.59 14.06 2.27
C GLN A 268 -17.62 13.86 1.09
N LEU A 269 -16.80 14.87 0.78
CA LEU A 269 -15.82 14.84 -0.31
C LEU A 269 -14.75 13.73 -0.15
N ALA A 270 -14.53 13.25 1.08
CA ALA A 270 -13.71 12.06 1.34
C ALA A 270 -14.26 10.78 0.69
N PHE A 271 -15.57 10.68 0.49
CA PHE A 271 -16.27 9.47 0.02
C PHE A 271 -17.04 9.68 -1.30
N GLU A 272 -17.50 10.90 -1.61
CA GLU A 272 -18.38 11.20 -2.74
C GLU A 272 -17.80 12.22 -3.72
N GLY A 273 -18.16 12.11 -5.00
CA GLY A 273 -17.64 12.94 -6.10
C GLY A 273 -16.16 12.69 -6.48
N GLY A 274 -15.35 12.23 -5.52
CA GLY A 274 -13.98 11.81 -5.69
C GLY A 274 -13.85 10.60 -6.63
N VAL A 275 -13.02 10.71 -7.67
CA VAL A 275 -12.71 9.60 -8.60
C VAL A 275 -11.21 9.49 -8.76
N GLY A 276 -10.72 8.25 -8.71
CA GLY A 276 -9.31 7.89 -8.78
C GLY A 276 -8.99 6.85 -7.69
N PRO A 277 -7.97 6.00 -7.89
CA PRO A 277 -7.84 4.77 -7.10
C PRO A 277 -7.78 4.94 -5.58
N LEU A 278 -7.33 6.09 -5.08
CA LEU A 278 -7.31 6.40 -3.65
C LEU A 278 -8.72 6.66 -3.08
N PHE A 279 -9.62 7.29 -3.82
CA PHE A 279 -11.02 7.45 -3.40
C PHE A 279 -11.78 6.12 -3.43
N ASP A 280 -11.51 5.32 -4.45
CA ASP A 280 -12.10 3.98 -4.57
C ASP A 280 -11.64 3.09 -3.41
N ALA A 281 -10.35 3.14 -3.07
CA ALA A 281 -9.80 2.46 -1.90
C ALA A 281 -10.35 3.01 -0.57
N VAL A 282 -10.47 4.33 -0.38
CA VAL A 282 -11.08 4.91 0.84
C VAL A 282 -12.52 4.38 1.04
N ARG A 283 -13.33 4.34 -0.02
CA ARG A 283 -14.70 3.77 0.01
C ARG A 283 -14.71 2.26 0.32
N GLU A 284 -13.84 1.48 -0.31
CA GLU A 284 -13.72 0.02 -0.08
C GLU A 284 -13.17 -0.30 1.32
N VAL A 285 -12.33 0.58 1.86
CA VAL A 285 -11.72 0.43 3.17
C VAL A 285 -12.72 0.75 4.28
N PHE A 286 -13.25 1.97 4.29
CA PHE A 286 -14.06 2.47 5.41
C PHE A 286 -14.82 3.75 5.01
N ASP A 287 -16.10 3.62 4.64
CA ASP A 287 -17.06 4.75 4.71
C ASP A 287 -17.82 4.67 6.04
N PRO A 288 -17.71 5.67 6.94
CA PRO A 288 -18.48 5.75 8.19
C PRO A 288 -19.99 5.53 7.99
N ALA A 289 -20.55 5.94 6.85
CA ALA A 289 -21.96 5.76 6.54
C ALA A 289 -22.39 4.28 6.57
N ALA A 290 -21.51 3.37 6.13
CA ALA A 290 -21.79 1.93 6.00
C ALA A 290 -21.57 1.12 7.31
N VAL A 291 -20.90 1.68 8.33
CA VAL A 291 -20.51 0.94 9.54
C VAL A 291 -21.58 1.05 10.63
N THR A 292 -22.39 0.01 10.81
CA THR A 292 -23.44 -0.03 11.86
C THR A 292 -22.83 -0.12 13.27
N HIS A 293 -23.12 0.86 14.12
CA HIS A 293 -22.77 0.92 15.54
C HIS A 293 -24.03 1.25 16.36
N PRO A 294 -24.80 0.25 16.85
CA PRO A 294 -26.17 0.45 17.36
C PRO A 294 -26.37 1.61 18.34
N ARG A 295 -25.46 1.78 19.31
CA ARG A 295 -25.48 2.92 20.25
C ARG A 295 -25.32 4.28 19.53
N ARG A 296 -24.24 4.47 18.75
CA ARG A 296 -24.00 5.75 18.05
C ARG A 296 -25.04 6.03 16.98
N ASP A 297 -25.53 4.99 16.31
CA ASP A 297 -26.62 5.13 15.36
C ASP A 297 -27.89 5.69 16.03
N THR A 298 -28.22 5.19 17.23
CA THR A 298 -29.35 5.70 18.03
C THR A 298 -29.10 7.13 18.52
N GLU A 299 -27.88 7.41 19.02
CA GLU A 299 -27.47 8.74 19.49
C GLU A 299 -27.50 9.79 18.36
N LEU A 300 -27.13 9.44 17.13
CA LEU A 300 -27.21 10.35 15.98
C LEU A 300 -28.65 10.50 15.44
N TRP A 301 -29.41 9.41 15.37
CA TRP A 301 -30.79 9.45 14.86
C TRP A 301 -31.73 10.32 15.71
N GLN A 302 -31.65 10.15 17.04
CA GLN A 302 -32.33 10.99 18.03
C GLN A 302 -31.57 12.31 18.30
N GLY A 303 -30.36 12.44 17.75
CA GLY A 303 -29.45 13.57 17.92
C GLY A 303 -28.96 13.79 19.35
N THR A 304 -29.01 12.80 20.26
CA THR A 304 -28.72 12.95 21.71
C THR A 304 -27.24 13.12 22.08
N THR A 305 -26.33 13.26 21.11
CA THR A 305 -24.94 13.71 21.35
C THR A 305 -24.90 15.10 22.00
N LYS A 306 -23.90 15.39 22.83
CA LYS A 306 -23.75 16.73 23.44
C LYS A 306 -23.08 17.71 22.47
N ALA A 307 -23.16 19.00 22.77
CA ALA A 307 -22.58 20.04 21.92
C ALA A 307 -21.05 20.12 22.09
N GLU A 308 -20.56 19.97 23.32
CA GLU A 308 -19.13 19.97 23.66
C GLU A 308 -18.34 18.75 23.16
N GLU A 309 -19.00 17.79 22.50
CA GLU A 309 -18.39 16.58 21.94
C GLU A 309 -17.98 16.75 20.46
N TRP A 310 -18.31 17.90 19.83
CA TRP A 310 -18.02 18.27 18.44
C TRP A 310 -17.00 19.43 18.34
N ILE A 311 -16.21 19.50 17.26
CA ILE A 311 -15.14 20.50 17.09
C ILE A 311 -15.60 21.97 17.02
N ASP A 312 -16.85 22.21 16.61
CA ASP A 312 -17.44 23.55 16.49
C ASP A 312 -18.25 23.95 17.74
N GLY A 313 -18.41 23.03 18.70
CA GLY A 313 -19.29 23.21 19.86
C GLY A 313 -20.78 23.23 19.50
N LEU A 314 -21.19 22.76 18.32
CA LEU A 314 -22.57 22.79 17.85
C LEU A 314 -23.12 21.38 17.64
N ARG A 315 -24.09 21.01 18.49
CA ARG A 315 -24.88 19.77 18.35
C ARG A 315 -25.64 19.78 17.00
N PRO A 316 -25.43 18.79 16.11
CA PRO A 316 -26.18 18.69 14.86
C PRO A 316 -27.68 18.44 15.04
N SER A 317 -28.46 18.76 14.02
CA SER A 317 -29.90 18.45 13.96
C SER A 317 -30.16 16.95 14.06
N ALA A 318 -31.16 16.58 14.87
CA ALA A 318 -31.65 15.19 14.91
C ALA A 318 -32.29 14.81 13.57
N ILE A 319 -32.08 13.55 13.14
CA ILE A 319 -32.58 13.06 11.85
C ILE A 319 -34.04 12.57 11.94
N GLN A 320 -34.44 12.01 13.10
CA GLN A 320 -35.81 11.52 13.33
C GLN A 320 -36.96 12.48 12.93
N PRO A 321 -36.91 13.81 13.20
CA PRO A 321 -37.97 14.75 12.80
C PRO A 321 -37.93 15.20 11.33
N MET A 322 -36.88 14.90 10.56
CA MET A 322 -36.75 15.35 9.16
C MET A 322 -37.80 14.71 8.22
N PRO A 323 -38.06 15.28 7.03
CA PRO A 323 -38.87 14.63 5.99
C PRO A 323 -38.28 13.27 5.59
N ALA A 324 -39.14 12.31 5.23
CA ALA A 324 -38.71 10.92 5.02
C ALA A 324 -37.67 10.77 3.89
N ASP A 325 -37.79 11.58 2.83
CA ASP A 325 -36.94 11.52 1.64
C ASP A 325 -35.52 12.06 1.89
N ASP A 326 -35.36 13.00 2.82
CA ASP A 326 -34.07 13.62 3.16
C ASP A 326 -33.24 12.76 4.14
N ARG A 327 -33.92 12.02 5.04
CA ARG A 327 -33.31 11.32 6.18
C ARG A 327 -32.11 10.46 5.82
N ASP A 328 -32.18 9.71 4.71
CA ASP A 328 -31.13 8.77 4.33
C ASP A 328 -29.82 9.51 3.96
N ASN A 329 -29.94 10.61 3.21
CA ASN A 329 -28.79 11.43 2.82
C ASN A 329 -28.22 12.20 4.01
N GLU A 330 -29.08 12.86 4.79
CA GLU A 330 -28.67 13.61 5.98
C GLU A 330 -28.07 12.70 7.06
N TYR A 331 -28.57 11.47 7.20
CA TYR A 331 -27.98 10.48 8.12
C TYR A 331 -26.58 10.04 7.69
N ARG A 332 -26.38 9.70 6.40
CA ARG A 332 -25.03 9.40 5.88
C ARG A 332 -24.08 10.58 6.09
N ALA A 333 -24.57 11.80 5.81
CA ALA A 333 -23.79 13.00 5.96
C ALA A 333 -23.35 13.24 7.41
N LEU A 334 -24.30 13.18 8.36
CA LEU A 334 -24.06 13.29 9.80
C LEU A 334 -23.12 12.20 10.33
N LYS A 335 -23.24 10.95 9.84
CA LYS A 335 -22.42 9.84 10.31
C LYS A 335 -20.96 9.90 9.85
N ARG A 336 -20.72 10.43 8.63
CA ARG A 336 -19.36 10.80 8.19
C ARG A 336 -18.82 12.00 8.95
N ARG A 337 -19.67 13.00 9.24
CA ARG A 337 -19.32 14.14 10.11
C ARG A 337 -18.84 13.66 11.48
N PHE A 338 -19.62 12.78 12.13
CA PHE A 338 -19.31 12.17 13.42
C PHE A 338 -17.93 11.50 13.48
N PHE A 339 -17.51 10.80 12.41
CA PHE A 339 -16.18 10.17 12.38
C PHE A 339 -15.04 11.19 12.57
N PHE A 340 -15.06 12.30 11.82
CA PHE A 340 -13.99 13.31 11.88
C PHE A 340 -14.13 14.26 13.08
N GLU A 341 -15.36 14.65 13.41
CA GLU A 341 -15.63 15.80 14.28
C GLU A 341 -16.07 15.44 15.71
N HIS A 342 -16.58 14.24 15.94
CA HIS A 342 -16.95 13.81 17.29
C HIS A 342 -15.75 13.16 18.00
N CYS A 343 -15.59 13.44 19.30
CA CYS A 343 -14.51 12.87 20.14
C CYS A 343 -14.48 11.33 20.06
N ASP A 344 -15.65 10.70 20.21
CA ASP A 344 -15.87 9.25 20.09
C ASP A 344 -15.88 8.69 18.65
N GLY A 345 -15.71 9.54 17.63
CA GLY A 345 -15.80 9.17 16.21
C GLY A 345 -14.90 8.00 15.79
N ARG A 346 -13.77 7.79 16.50
CA ARG A 346 -12.86 6.66 16.32
C ARG A 346 -13.54 5.29 16.47
N SER A 347 -14.57 5.17 17.31
CA SER A 347 -15.22 3.88 17.65
C SER A 347 -15.85 3.15 16.46
N LEU A 348 -16.02 3.82 15.31
CA LEU A 348 -16.40 3.17 14.06
C LEU A 348 -15.28 2.32 13.43
N LEU A 349 -14.00 2.69 13.61
CA LEU A 349 -12.86 1.88 13.14
C LEU A 349 -12.67 0.61 13.97
N ASP A 350 -13.03 0.64 15.25
CA ASP A 350 -12.91 -0.51 16.15
C ASP A 350 -13.84 -1.68 15.78
N LEU A 351 -14.82 -1.44 14.89
CA LEU A 351 -15.74 -2.41 14.31
C LEU A 351 -15.23 -3.08 13.02
N LEU A 352 -14.07 -2.68 12.49
CA LEU A 352 -13.47 -3.35 11.33
C LEU A 352 -13.03 -4.80 11.65
N PRO A 353 -13.04 -5.75 10.69
CA PRO A 353 -12.80 -7.16 10.95
C PRO A 353 -11.50 -7.48 11.73
N SER A 354 -11.60 -8.39 12.70
CA SER A 354 -10.49 -8.74 13.60
C SER A 354 -9.35 -9.52 12.95
N ASP A 355 -9.61 -10.23 11.85
CA ASP A 355 -8.58 -10.98 11.11
C ASP A 355 -7.60 -10.03 10.40
N GLU A 356 -8.03 -8.83 10.03
CA GLU A 356 -7.15 -7.80 9.44
C GLU A 356 -6.18 -7.22 10.48
N ARG A 357 -6.72 -6.86 11.65
CA ARG A 357 -5.92 -6.50 12.85
C ARG A 357 -5.07 -7.67 13.38
N SER A 358 -5.23 -8.87 12.83
CA SER A 358 -4.34 -10.02 13.09
C SER A 358 -3.26 -10.11 12.02
N PHE A 359 -3.59 -9.93 10.73
CA PHE A 359 -2.61 -9.81 9.64
C PHE A 359 -1.58 -8.69 9.89
N ASP A 360 -2.03 -7.48 10.25
CA ASP A 360 -1.15 -6.31 10.51
C ASP A 360 -0.09 -6.61 11.58
N ARG A 361 -0.48 -7.37 12.62
CA ARG A 361 0.44 -7.84 13.67
C ARG A 361 1.42 -8.90 13.18
N LEU A 362 1.00 -9.85 12.35
CA LEU A 362 1.94 -10.84 11.76
C LEU A 362 2.99 -10.18 10.85
N VAL A 363 2.62 -9.12 10.16
CA VAL A 363 3.52 -8.35 9.28
C VAL A 363 4.53 -7.51 10.09
N THR A 364 4.14 -7.03 11.28
CA THR A 364 4.95 -6.10 12.11
C THR A 364 5.73 -6.81 13.24
N GLU A 365 5.08 -7.73 13.94
CA GLU A 365 5.55 -8.38 15.19
C GLU A 365 6.17 -9.78 14.93
N GLY A 366 6.77 -10.00 13.74
CA GLY A 366 7.13 -11.33 13.23
C GLY A 366 7.88 -12.23 14.23
N ASN A 367 7.53 -13.52 14.23
CA ASN A 367 7.86 -14.53 15.26
C ASN A 367 7.36 -14.28 16.70
N GLY A 368 6.93 -13.07 17.09
CA GLY A 368 6.32 -12.79 18.40
C GLY A 368 5.06 -13.61 18.72
N ALA A 369 4.37 -14.11 17.68
CA ALA A 369 3.17 -14.94 17.78
C ALA A 369 3.42 -16.46 17.63
N GLY A 370 4.68 -16.88 17.43
CA GLY A 370 5.16 -18.27 17.53
C GLY A 370 4.46 -19.34 16.67
N GLY A 371 4.69 -20.61 17.04
CA GLY A 371 4.19 -21.78 16.30
C GLY A 371 2.66 -21.90 16.22
N GLY A 372 1.91 -21.13 17.01
CA GLY A 372 0.45 -21.06 16.91
C GLY A 372 -0.03 -20.50 15.56
N VAL A 373 0.67 -19.50 15.03
CA VAL A 373 0.36 -18.90 13.71
C VAL A 373 0.69 -19.87 12.59
N VAL A 374 1.86 -20.50 12.65
CA VAL A 374 2.27 -21.56 11.71
C VAL A 374 1.18 -22.62 11.63
N ARG A 375 0.75 -23.19 12.77
CA ARG A 375 -0.30 -24.21 12.82
C ARG A 375 -1.64 -23.73 12.24
N GLN A 376 -2.03 -22.48 12.46
CA GLN A 376 -3.25 -21.92 11.85
C GLN A 376 -3.13 -21.76 10.32
N LEU A 377 -1.95 -21.37 9.82
CA LEU A 377 -1.67 -21.28 8.38
C LEU A 377 -1.60 -22.67 7.73
N LEU A 378 -1.01 -23.67 8.39
CA LEU A 378 -0.99 -25.06 7.89
C LEU A 378 -2.40 -25.65 7.86
N LEU A 379 -3.22 -25.45 8.90
CA LEU A 379 -4.63 -25.85 8.90
C LEU A 379 -5.41 -25.16 7.77
N ALA A 380 -5.19 -23.86 7.54
CA ALA A 380 -5.79 -23.12 6.44
C ALA A 380 -5.38 -23.65 5.05
N ILE A 381 -4.10 -24.00 4.86
CA ILE A 381 -3.61 -24.59 3.61
C ILE A 381 -4.15 -26.02 3.44
N ASN A 382 -4.26 -26.82 4.51
CA ASN A 382 -4.89 -28.13 4.43
C ASN A 382 -6.38 -28.01 4.07
N ARG A 383 -7.13 -27.08 4.69
CA ARG A 383 -8.54 -26.79 4.31
C ARG A 383 -8.70 -26.19 2.92
N PHE A 384 -7.66 -25.55 2.37
CA PHE A 384 -7.64 -25.16 0.95
C PHE A 384 -7.69 -26.36 -0.01
N TYR A 385 -7.32 -27.58 0.42
CA TYR A 385 -7.45 -28.82 -0.37
C TYR A 385 -8.60 -29.71 0.11
N GLU A 386 -8.74 -29.88 1.42
CA GLU A 386 -9.70 -30.75 2.12
C GLU A 386 -10.45 -29.91 3.17
N PRO A 387 -11.54 -29.19 2.81
CA PRO A 387 -12.19 -28.22 3.70
C PRO A 387 -12.63 -28.79 5.06
N ASP A 388 -13.06 -30.05 5.04
CA ASP A 388 -13.55 -30.79 6.20
C ASP A 388 -12.42 -31.40 7.06
N CYS A 389 -11.15 -31.11 6.76
CA CYS A 389 -10.02 -31.76 7.43
C CYS A 389 -9.98 -31.46 8.95
N PRO A 390 -9.57 -32.46 9.77
CA PRO A 390 -9.68 -32.37 11.21
C PRO A 390 -8.72 -31.34 11.78
N ASP A 391 -9.14 -30.72 12.88
CA ASP A 391 -8.37 -29.72 13.62
C ASP A 391 -6.99 -30.21 14.12
N SER A 392 -6.73 -31.53 14.11
CA SER A 392 -5.42 -32.15 14.35
C SER A 392 -4.40 -31.88 13.23
N ASP A 393 -4.85 -31.72 11.99
CA ASP A 393 -3.99 -31.48 10.83
C ASP A 393 -3.46 -30.02 10.83
N ARG A 394 -3.61 -29.27 11.92
CA ARG A 394 -2.83 -28.04 12.19
C ARG A 394 -1.34 -28.33 12.42
N GLU A 395 -1.00 -29.53 12.91
CA GLU A 395 0.36 -29.88 13.34
C GLU A 395 1.28 -30.32 12.17
N ARG A 396 0.75 -30.39 10.95
CA ARG A 396 1.42 -30.90 9.73
C ARG A 396 0.87 -30.24 8.46
N LEU A 397 1.69 -30.09 7.42
CA LEU A 397 1.23 -29.77 6.07
C LEU A 397 1.07 -31.07 5.26
N VAL A 398 -0.13 -31.31 4.70
CA VAL A 398 -0.37 -32.44 3.80
C VAL A 398 0.01 -32.04 2.37
N LEU A 399 0.96 -32.74 1.75
CA LEU A 399 1.53 -32.32 0.47
C LEU A 399 0.71 -32.79 -0.74
N TRP A 400 -0.34 -32.03 -1.04
CA TRP A 400 -1.23 -32.23 -2.18
C TRP A 400 -0.60 -31.85 -3.53
N GLN A 401 -0.06 -32.84 -4.22
CA GLN A 401 0.32 -32.73 -5.63
C GLN A 401 -0.89 -32.80 -6.56
N SER A 402 -0.68 -32.39 -7.81
CA SER A 402 -1.54 -32.83 -8.91
C SER A 402 -0.77 -33.08 -10.21
N HIS A 403 -1.02 -34.22 -10.85
CA HIS A 403 -0.44 -34.52 -12.16
C HIS A 403 -1.31 -33.94 -13.27
N ARG A 404 -0.72 -33.09 -14.12
CA ARG A 404 -1.39 -32.31 -15.15
C ARG A 404 -0.51 -32.14 -16.38
N PHE A 405 -1.16 -32.04 -17.54
CA PHE A 405 -0.53 -31.63 -18.80
C PHE A 405 -1.31 -30.48 -19.49
N ASP A 406 -2.24 -29.85 -18.77
CA ASP A 406 -3.11 -28.77 -19.27
C ASP A 406 -3.14 -27.54 -18.34
N VAL A 407 -3.85 -26.49 -18.77
CA VAL A 407 -3.88 -25.16 -18.11
C VAL A 407 -5.14 -24.95 -17.26
N ARG A 408 -5.99 -25.96 -17.06
CA ARG A 408 -7.25 -25.82 -16.31
C ARG A 408 -7.01 -25.78 -14.81
N ALA A 409 -7.96 -25.20 -14.06
CA ALA A 409 -7.95 -25.35 -12.60
C ALA A 409 -8.08 -26.84 -12.27
N PRO A 410 -7.07 -27.45 -11.63
CA PRO A 410 -7.21 -29.53 -11.15
C PRO A 410 -8.50 -29.80 -10.37
N SER A 411 -9.14 -30.94 -10.61
CA SER A 411 -10.16 -31.46 -9.70
C SER A 411 -9.67 -32.62 -8.84
N THR A 412 -8.68 -33.42 -9.29
CA THR A 412 -8.03 -34.45 -8.47
C THR A 412 -6.69 -33.97 -7.92
N PHE A 413 -6.46 -34.25 -6.63
CA PHE A 413 -5.19 -34.09 -5.93
C PHE A 413 -4.77 -35.42 -5.30
N LEU A 414 -3.46 -35.61 -5.17
CA LEU A 414 -2.80 -36.79 -4.59
C LEU A 414 -1.88 -36.32 -3.47
N SER A 415 -1.88 -36.98 -2.31
CA SER A 415 -0.85 -36.78 -1.29
C SER A 415 -0.21 -38.11 -0.90
N LEU A 416 1.12 -38.07 -0.79
CA LEU A 416 2.00 -39.20 -0.45
C LEU A 416 2.87 -38.89 0.79
N HIS A 417 2.95 -37.62 1.16
CA HIS A 417 3.94 -37.06 2.09
C HIS A 417 3.27 -35.97 2.94
N GLU A 418 3.65 -35.88 4.20
CA GLU A 418 3.26 -34.81 5.12
C GLU A 418 4.47 -34.29 5.89
N VAL A 419 4.46 -33.00 6.23
CA VAL A 419 5.62 -32.30 6.83
C VAL A 419 5.19 -31.67 8.14
N HIS A 420 5.87 -32.02 9.24
CA HIS A 420 5.55 -31.52 10.57
C HIS A 420 5.74 -29.99 10.69
N HIS A 421 4.88 -29.31 11.47
CA HIS A 421 4.87 -27.85 11.58
C HIS A 421 6.21 -27.24 12.04
N GLY A 422 7.04 -27.99 12.78
CA GLY A 422 8.38 -27.56 13.19
C GLY A 422 9.41 -27.40 12.07
N ARG A 423 9.03 -27.60 10.80
CA ARG A 423 9.82 -27.26 9.60
C ARG A 423 9.28 -26.03 8.86
N PHE A 424 8.47 -25.21 9.54
CA PHE A 424 7.88 -23.99 8.99
C PHE A 424 8.00 -22.82 9.96
N GLU A 425 8.42 -21.66 9.47
CA GLU A 425 8.60 -20.42 10.23
C GLU A 425 7.87 -19.25 9.55
N VAL A 426 7.55 -18.20 10.32
CA VAL A 426 6.86 -16.99 9.83
C VAL A 426 7.82 -15.81 9.88
N ASP A 427 8.34 -15.44 8.71
CA ASP A 427 9.34 -14.40 8.54
C ASP A 427 8.68 -13.05 8.27
N PRO A 428 8.91 -12.02 9.12
CA PRO A 428 8.65 -10.65 8.73
C PRO A 428 9.65 -10.23 7.63
N PRO A 429 9.30 -9.22 6.81
CA PRO A 429 10.24 -8.63 5.86
C PRO A 429 11.35 -7.89 6.60
N LYS A 430 12.59 -8.28 6.36
CA LYS A 430 13.77 -7.49 6.74
C LYS A 430 14.17 -6.62 5.56
N LEU A 431 14.23 -5.30 5.76
CA LEU A 431 14.86 -4.41 4.79
C LEU A 431 16.38 -4.62 4.76
N ALA A 432 17.01 -4.19 3.67
CA ALA A 432 18.46 -4.11 3.59
C ALA A 432 18.98 -2.78 4.15
N PRO A 433 20.21 -2.71 4.71
CA PRO A 433 20.70 -1.51 5.39
C PRO A 433 20.69 -0.25 4.52
N TRP A 434 20.98 -0.37 3.22
CA TRP A 434 20.92 0.74 2.26
C TRP A 434 19.51 1.29 2.01
N VAL A 435 18.46 0.62 2.48
CA VAL A 435 17.08 1.11 2.50
C VAL A 435 16.80 1.83 3.82
N ASP A 436 17.22 1.25 4.95
CA ASP A 436 17.10 1.86 6.28
C ASP A 436 17.92 3.16 6.41
N GLU A 437 18.98 3.34 5.61
CA GLU A 437 19.73 4.62 5.49
C GLU A 437 18.90 5.81 4.96
N TRP A 438 17.74 5.57 4.31
CA TRP A 438 16.91 6.64 3.72
C TRP A 438 15.40 6.53 3.98
N LEU A 439 14.89 5.37 4.40
CA LEU A 439 13.47 5.10 4.62
C LEU A 439 13.14 5.01 6.13
N PRO A 440 12.58 6.07 6.75
CA PRO A 440 12.23 6.04 8.17
C PRO A 440 11.19 4.96 8.51
N ASP A 441 11.31 4.38 9.70
CA ASP A 441 10.42 3.35 10.25
C ASP A 441 8.92 3.63 10.02
N GLU A 442 8.47 4.84 10.34
CA GLU A 442 7.08 5.30 10.20
C GLU A 442 6.59 5.36 8.74
N GLN A 443 7.51 5.40 7.79
CA GLN A 443 7.24 5.44 6.35
C GLN A 443 7.40 4.07 5.66
N ARG A 444 7.82 3.00 6.35
CA ARG A 444 8.01 1.68 5.72
C ARG A 444 6.69 1.09 5.25
N LEU A 445 6.60 0.69 3.98
CA LEU A 445 5.38 0.11 3.40
C LEU A 445 5.34 -1.41 3.53
N VAL A 446 5.13 -1.88 4.76
CA VAL A 446 5.14 -3.31 5.08
C VAL A 446 3.81 -3.97 4.67
N ARG A 447 3.86 -5.02 3.83
CA ARG A 447 2.68 -5.57 3.10
C ARG A 447 2.51 -7.09 3.13
N THR A 448 3.56 -7.80 3.53
CA THR A 448 3.72 -9.23 3.31
C THR A 448 4.62 -9.80 4.39
N PHE A 449 4.31 -11.00 4.86
CA PHE A 449 5.26 -11.89 5.55
C PHE A 449 5.53 -13.11 4.67
N ALA A 450 6.53 -13.94 5.01
CA ALA A 450 6.71 -15.25 4.38
C ALA A 450 6.36 -16.37 5.35
N LEU A 451 5.69 -17.42 4.86
CA LEU A 451 5.71 -18.74 5.47
C LEU A 451 6.83 -19.53 4.79
N THR A 452 7.97 -19.70 5.47
CA THR A 452 9.15 -20.39 4.93
C THR A 452 9.19 -21.82 5.44
N ALA A 453 9.45 -22.77 4.55
CA ALA A 453 9.66 -24.19 4.85
C ALA A 453 11.15 -24.54 4.78
N THR A 454 11.61 -25.43 5.66
CA THR A 454 13.03 -25.84 5.78
C THR A 454 13.26 -27.34 5.49
N ASP A 455 14.47 -27.66 5.03
CA ASP A 455 14.97 -29.03 4.93
C ASP A 455 15.32 -29.62 6.33
N GLU A 456 15.87 -30.83 6.36
CA GLU A 456 16.29 -31.50 7.61
C GLU A 456 17.59 -30.93 8.21
N HIS A 457 18.18 -29.94 7.54
CA HIS A 457 19.40 -29.22 7.93
C HIS A 457 19.11 -27.74 8.25
N GLY A 458 17.84 -27.32 8.24
CA GLY A 458 17.41 -25.94 8.50
C GLY A 458 17.50 -24.99 7.31
N VAL A 459 17.82 -25.48 6.11
CA VAL A 459 17.95 -24.65 4.90
C VAL A 459 16.57 -24.36 4.30
N ALA A 460 16.27 -23.09 4.03
CA ALA A 460 14.99 -22.67 3.44
C ALA A 460 14.81 -23.20 2.00
N VAL A 461 13.86 -24.12 1.80
CA VAL A 461 13.57 -24.80 0.52
C VAL A 461 12.44 -24.16 -0.29
N ALA A 462 11.47 -23.54 0.39
CA ALA A 462 10.34 -22.87 -0.24
C ALA A 462 9.80 -21.77 0.68
N SER A 463 9.34 -20.65 0.11
CA SER A 463 8.69 -19.57 0.88
C SER A 463 7.40 -19.13 0.18
N LEU A 464 6.29 -19.15 0.91
CA LEU A 464 5.03 -18.57 0.49
C LEU A 464 4.95 -17.13 1.01
N LEU A 465 5.16 -16.14 0.15
CA LEU A 465 4.82 -14.75 0.48
C LEU A 465 3.31 -14.63 0.67
N VAL A 466 2.88 -14.18 1.84
CA VAL A 466 1.47 -13.98 2.23
C VAL A 466 1.20 -12.48 2.34
N ASP A 467 0.35 -11.97 1.45
CA ASP A 467 -0.26 -10.65 1.56
C ASP A 467 -1.66 -10.76 2.18
N ARG A 468 -2.28 -9.60 2.50
CA ARG A 468 -3.61 -9.53 3.10
C ARG A 468 -4.67 -10.29 2.31
N ALA A 469 -4.63 -10.25 0.98
CA ALA A 469 -5.60 -10.95 0.12
C ALA A 469 -5.45 -12.48 0.22
N LEU A 470 -4.22 -12.99 0.23
CA LEU A 470 -3.95 -14.41 0.45
C LEU A 470 -4.27 -14.83 1.90
N TYR A 471 -3.96 -13.99 2.89
CA TYR A 471 -4.28 -14.25 4.30
C TYR A 471 -5.79 -14.35 4.55
N LEU A 472 -6.58 -13.46 3.97
CA LEU A 472 -8.05 -13.52 4.05
C LEU A 472 -8.59 -14.74 3.30
N THR A 473 -8.06 -15.08 2.11
CA THR A 473 -8.40 -16.33 1.40
C THR A 473 -8.13 -17.58 2.26
N LEU A 474 -7.01 -17.62 2.98
CA LEU A 474 -6.66 -18.69 3.90
C LEU A 474 -7.56 -18.69 5.16
N THR A 475 -7.98 -17.51 5.63
CA THR A 475 -8.92 -17.37 6.75
C THR A 475 -10.31 -17.87 6.40
N GLU A 476 -10.82 -17.57 5.20
CA GLU A 476 -12.04 -18.17 4.65
C GLU A 476 -11.95 -19.70 4.60
N ALA A 477 -10.85 -20.23 4.04
CA ALA A 477 -10.61 -21.67 3.97
C ALA A 477 -10.55 -22.32 5.37
N ARG A 478 -9.91 -21.67 6.35
CA ARG A 478 -9.85 -22.13 7.76
C ARG A 478 -11.24 -22.29 8.38
N TRP A 479 -12.21 -21.45 7.98
CA TRP A 479 -13.63 -21.53 8.40
C TRP A 479 -14.48 -22.48 7.54
N GLY A 480 -13.89 -23.18 6.56
CA GLY A 480 -14.61 -24.13 5.69
C GLY A 480 -15.41 -23.47 4.56
N LEU A 481 -15.19 -22.18 4.28
CA LEU A 481 -15.86 -21.51 3.16
C LEU A 481 -15.38 -22.08 1.82
N GLY A 482 -16.32 -22.30 0.90
CA GLY A 482 -16.12 -23.11 -0.29
C GLY A 482 -15.19 -22.49 -1.35
N ARG A 483 -14.57 -23.35 -2.16
CA ARG A 483 -13.54 -23.00 -3.16
C ARG A 483 -13.94 -21.98 -4.23
N THR A 484 -15.21 -21.57 -4.29
CA THR A 484 -15.78 -20.69 -5.31
C THR A 484 -15.51 -19.20 -5.07
N SER A 485 -15.17 -18.77 -3.85
CA SER A 485 -14.75 -17.38 -3.59
C SER A 485 -13.28 -17.10 -3.97
N TRP A 486 -12.44 -18.13 -4.03
CA TRP A 486 -10.99 -17.96 -4.03
C TRP A 486 -10.40 -17.52 -5.38
N SER A 487 -9.45 -16.58 -5.32
CA SER A 487 -8.78 -16.10 -6.53
C SER A 487 -7.87 -17.15 -7.18
N ARG A 488 -7.79 -17.12 -8.51
CA ARG A 488 -6.82 -17.92 -9.29
C ARG A 488 -5.36 -17.61 -8.89
N SER A 489 -5.08 -16.38 -8.44
CA SER A 489 -3.75 -15.97 -7.99
C SER A 489 -3.35 -16.65 -6.68
N ALA A 490 -4.24 -16.64 -5.67
CA ALA A 490 -4.03 -17.35 -4.41
C ALA A 490 -3.84 -18.86 -4.65
N THR A 491 -4.75 -19.47 -5.44
CA THR A 491 -4.67 -20.89 -5.83
C THR A 491 -3.31 -21.27 -6.43
N ARG A 492 -2.79 -20.44 -7.34
CA ARG A 492 -1.49 -20.67 -7.99
C ARG A 492 -0.32 -20.52 -7.00
N ARG A 493 -0.39 -19.61 -6.02
CA ARG A 493 0.67 -19.39 -5.02
C ARG A 493 0.74 -20.55 -4.03
N ILE A 494 -0.41 -20.94 -3.46
CA ILE A 494 -0.49 -22.07 -2.52
C ILE A 494 -0.01 -23.36 -3.19
N THR A 495 -0.52 -23.67 -4.40
CA THR A 495 -0.14 -24.91 -5.10
C THR A 495 1.36 -24.95 -5.43
N ARG A 496 1.94 -23.85 -5.93
CA ARG A 496 3.39 -23.78 -6.18
C ARG A 496 4.23 -23.95 -4.90
N PHE A 497 3.78 -23.41 -3.77
CA PHE A 497 4.47 -23.61 -2.49
C PHE A 497 4.42 -25.08 -2.07
N VAL A 498 3.24 -25.72 -2.12
CA VAL A 498 3.09 -27.15 -1.80
C VAL A 498 3.90 -28.04 -2.76
N ASP A 499 3.91 -27.75 -4.06
CA ASP A 499 4.75 -28.44 -5.06
C ASP A 499 6.25 -28.26 -4.75
N SER A 500 6.70 -27.05 -4.43
CA SER A 500 8.10 -26.77 -4.06
C SER A 500 8.52 -27.47 -2.77
N VAL A 501 7.66 -27.50 -1.74
CA VAL A 501 7.91 -28.28 -0.51
C VAL A 501 7.97 -29.77 -0.84
N HIS A 502 7.05 -30.31 -1.65
CA HIS A 502 7.08 -31.71 -2.06
C HIS A 502 8.36 -32.09 -2.80
N ASN A 503 8.81 -31.25 -3.75
CA ASN A 503 10.04 -31.51 -4.50
C ASN A 503 11.32 -31.42 -3.63
N SER A 504 11.23 -30.91 -2.40
CA SER A 504 12.32 -30.94 -1.40
C SER A 504 12.29 -32.15 -0.47
N VAL A 505 11.16 -32.88 -0.41
CA VAL A 505 11.05 -34.10 0.39
C VAL A 505 11.71 -35.24 -0.39
N GLY A 506 12.81 -35.76 0.16
CA GLY A 506 13.50 -36.92 -0.40
C GLY A 506 12.58 -38.15 -0.46
N PRO A 507 12.83 -39.10 -1.40
CA PRO A 507 11.97 -40.26 -1.57
C PRO A 507 11.86 -41.08 -0.28
N SER A 508 10.64 -41.20 0.26
CA SER A 508 10.43 -41.90 1.54
C SER A 508 11.04 -43.31 1.54
N LYS A 509 11.79 -43.61 2.60
CA LYS A 509 12.40 -44.91 2.88
C LYS A 509 11.41 -45.91 3.51
N THR A 510 10.16 -45.52 3.73
CA THR A 510 9.13 -46.41 4.29
C THR A 510 8.67 -47.44 3.25
N GLU A 511 8.56 -48.71 3.67
CA GLU A 511 8.06 -49.80 2.82
C GLU A 511 6.57 -49.66 2.50
N VAL A 512 5.81 -49.06 3.42
CA VAL A 512 4.42 -48.64 3.23
C VAL A 512 4.38 -47.13 2.99
N VAL A 513 3.52 -46.67 2.09
CA VAL A 513 3.20 -45.25 1.91
C VAL A 513 1.68 -45.07 1.92
N ASP A 514 1.22 -44.18 2.81
CA ASP A 514 -0.16 -43.74 2.87
C ASP A 514 -0.44 -42.78 1.70
N VAL A 515 -1.50 -43.08 0.95
CA VAL A 515 -1.90 -42.33 -0.24
C VAL A 515 -3.30 -41.77 -0.04
N ARG A 516 -3.40 -40.44 0.09
CA ARG A 516 -4.69 -39.73 0.10
C ARG A 516 -5.02 -39.27 -1.33
N ILE A 517 -6.23 -39.55 -1.82
CA ILE A 517 -6.76 -39.05 -3.10
C ILE A 517 -7.99 -38.19 -2.81
N ARG A 518 -8.00 -36.95 -3.30
CA ARG A 518 -9.12 -36.02 -3.14
C ARG A 518 -9.59 -35.56 -4.53
N ASN A 519 -10.86 -35.80 -4.88
CA ASN A 519 -11.48 -35.14 -6.03
C ASN A 519 -12.51 -34.10 -5.58
N VAL A 520 -12.22 -32.82 -5.84
CA VAL A 520 -12.98 -31.67 -5.32
C VAL A 520 -14.18 -31.27 -6.18
N GLU A 521 -14.30 -31.78 -7.41
CA GLU A 521 -15.52 -31.62 -8.23
C GLU A 521 -16.61 -32.63 -7.81
N LYS A 522 -16.21 -33.88 -7.55
CA LYS A 522 -17.12 -35.00 -7.22
C LYS A 522 -17.29 -35.21 -5.71
N ASN A 523 -16.68 -34.34 -4.91
CA ASN A 523 -16.52 -34.44 -3.46
C ASN A 523 -16.05 -35.82 -2.94
N ILE A 524 -15.13 -36.47 -3.66
CA ILE A 524 -14.56 -37.77 -3.26
C ILE A 524 -13.32 -37.54 -2.39
N GLU A 525 -13.18 -38.34 -1.34
CA GLU A 525 -11.94 -38.61 -0.63
C GLU A 525 -11.73 -40.13 -0.55
N ALA A 526 -10.50 -40.60 -0.68
CA ALA A 526 -10.13 -42.00 -0.47
C ALA A 526 -8.70 -42.10 0.09
N ARG A 527 -8.44 -43.10 0.93
CA ARG A 527 -7.14 -43.36 1.56
C ARG A 527 -6.73 -44.81 1.27
N PHE A 528 -5.47 -45.02 0.92
CA PHE A 528 -4.92 -46.34 0.55
C PHE A 528 -3.52 -46.50 1.15
N GLU A 529 -3.18 -47.72 1.58
CA GLU A 529 -1.80 -48.10 1.92
C GLU A 529 -1.15 -48.77 0.71
N ILE A 530 0.02 -48.29 0.27
CA ILE A 530 0.79 -48.93 -0.82
C ILE A 530 2.10 -49.48 -0.27
N GLN A 531 2.24 -50.82 -0.30
CA GLN A 531 3.53 -51.48 -0.11
C GLN A 531 4.39 -51.29 -1.36
N ARG A 532 5.49 -50.55 -1.23
CA ARG A 532 6.47 -50.31 -2.31
C ARG A 532 7.28 -51.56 -2.65
N HIS A 533 7.51 -52.44 -1.67
CA HIS A 533 8.31 -53.66 -1.81
C HIS A 533 7.55 -54.87 -1.27
N PRO A 534 6.45 -55.30 -1.94
CA PRO A 534 5.70 -56.48 -1.52
C PRO A 534 6.59 -57.73 -1.55
N ALA A 535 6.48 -58.57 -0.52
CA ALA A 535 7.26 -59.81 -0.45
C ALA A 535 6.97 -60.72 -1.65
N ARG A 536 8.01 -61.24 -2.31
CA ARG A 536 7.98 -62.00 -3.58
C ARG A 536 7.11 -63.27 -3.62
N TYR A 537 6.42 -63.62 -2.54
CA TYR A 537 5.62 -64.83 -2.37
C TYR A 537 4.17 -64.56 -1.92
N ARG A 538 3.61 -63.39 -2.27
CA ARG A 538 2.17 -63.07 -2.15
C ARG A 538 1.66 -62.28 -3.37
N LEU A 539 1.64 -62.95 -4.52
CA LEU A 539 0.83 -62.64 -5.70
C LEU A 539 0.06 -63.90 -6.08
#